data_AF-A0A416WFH7-F1
#
_entry.id   AF-A0A416WFH7-F1
#
_cell.length_a   1.000
_cell.length_b   1.000
_cell.length_c   1.000
_cell.angle_alpha   90.00
_cell.angle_beta   90.00
_cell.angle_gamma   90.00
#
_symmetry.space_group_name_H-M   'P 1'
#
loop_
_entity.id
_entity.type
_entity.pdbx_description
1 polymer ?
#
loop_
_entity_poly.entity_id
_entity_poly.type
_entity_poly.pdbx_seq_one_letter_code
_entity_poly.pdbx_strand_id
1 'polypeptide(L)'
;MKLSMIFLVLALSFFLFSTIEGQAWPRELPIKVTDRDQKPVLELKVVISDCTHHVLDEMILPDLESGIVKMIPINNFGKFYLTFSKKGYKTQEVEIEYRNRVANTFPYVTMEKKTEISLWWITILVVALLIRILCRSRYVKSNMNH
;
A
#
# COMPACT_ATOMS: atom_id res chain seq x y z
N MET A 1 -7.82 -46.59 -41.35
CA MET A 1 -7.15 -45.26 -41.37
C MET A 1 -8.01 -44.09 -40.87
N LYS A 2 -9.35 -44.16 -40.80
CA LYS A 2 -10.19 -43.00 -40.39
C LYS A 2 -10.25 -42.71 -38.88
N LEU A 3 -10.10 -43.73 -38.03
CA LEU A 3 -10.24 -43.58 -36.56
C LEU A 3 -9.09 -42.79 -35.92
N SER A 4 -7.86 -42.96 -36.43
CA SER A 4 -6.65 -42.29 -35.94
C SER A 4 -6.68 -40.77 -36.18
N MET A 5 -7.28 -40.34 -37.29
CA MET A 5 -7.39 -38.92 -37.63
C MET A 5 -8.34 -38.18 -36.69
N ILE A 6 -9.43 -38.84 -36.26
CA ILE A 6 -10.41 -38.27 -35.31
C ILE A 6 -9.77 -38.07 -33.92
N PHE A 7 -9.00 -39.05 -33.45
CA PHE A 7 -8.25 -38.93 -32.19
C PHE A 7 -7.23 -37.80 -32.23
N LEU A 8 -6.57 -37.61 -33.37
CA LEU A 8 -5.56 -36.56 -33.53
C LEU A 8 -6.19 -35.16 -33.56
N VAL A 9 -7.37 -35.02 -34.19
CA VAL A 9 -8.16 -33.78 -34.17
C VAL A 9 -8.70 -33.48 -32.77
N LEU A 10 -9.20 -34.49 -32.05
CA LEU A 10 -9.65 -34.32 -30.67
C LEU A 10 -8.50 -33.94 -29.74
N ALA A 11 -7.34 -34.57 -29.86
CA ALA A 11 -6.15 -34.25 -29.08
C ALA A 11 -5.64 -32.82 -29.37
N LEU A 12 -5.58 -32.42 -30.65
CA LEU A 12 -5.24 -31.04 -31.03
C LEU A 12 -6.27 -30.03 -30.50
N SER A 13 -7.56 -30.35 -30.55
CA SER A 13 -8.60 -29.46 -30.00
C SER A 13 -8.48 -29.32 -28.49
N PHE A 14 -8.15 -30.40 -27.76
CA PHE A 14 -7.95 -30.38 -26.31
C PHE A 14 -6.67 -29.60 -25.92
N PHE A 15 -5.59 -29.74 -26.70
CA PHE A 15 -4.37 -28.94 -26.55
C PHE A 15 -4.62 -27.45 -26.85
N LEU A 16 -5.40 -27.15 -27.88
CA LEU A 16 -5.77 -25.77 -28.20
C LEU A 16 -6.67 -25.16 -27.12
N PHE A 17 -7.65 -25.91 -26.59
CA PHE A 17 -8.51 -25.43 -25.50
C PHE A 17 -7.74 -25.19 -24.19
N SER A 18 -6.78 -26.05 -23.84
CA SER A 18 -5.95 -25.86 -22.63
C SER A 18 -4.99 -24.66 -22.75
N THR A 19 -4.60 -24.25 -23.96
CA THR A 19 -3.81 -23.02 -24.15
C THR A 19 -4.63 -21.73 -24.08
N ILE A 20 -5.96 -21.79 -24.23
CA ILE A 20 -6.83 -20.59 -24.25
C ILE A 20 -7.17 -20.10 -22.82
N GLU A 21 -7.04 -20.94 -21.79
CA GLU A 21 -7.14 -20.50 -20.38
C GLU A 21 -6.00 -19.54 -19.97
N GLY A 22 -4.98 -19.36 -20.82
CA GLY A 22 -3.88 -18.42 -20.63
C GLY A 22 -4.15 -16.99 -21.10
N GLN A 23 -5.36 -16.64 -21.55
CA GLN A 23 -5.67 -15.23 -21.82
C GLN A 23 -5.81 -14.45 -20.50
N ALA A 24 -4.70 -13.85 -20.08
CA ALA A 24 -4.61 -12.84 -19.04
C ALA A 24 -5.39 -11.58 -19.46
N TRP A 25 -6.71 -11.61 -19.31
CA TRP A 25 -7.51 -10.39 -19.31
C TRP A 25 -7.02 -9.51 -18.15
N PRO A 26 -6.84 -8.19 -18.33
CA PRO A 26 -6.56 -7.31 -17.21
C PRO A 26 -7.71 -7.43 -16.23
N ARG A 27 -7.41 -7.99 -15.06
CA ARG A 27 -8.39 -8.22 -14.01
C ARG A 27 -8.50 -6.96 -13.19
N GLU A 28 -9.36 -6.08 -13.64
CA GLU A 28 -9.65 -4.81 -12.98
C GLU A 28 -10.00 -5.05 -11.51
N LEU A 29 -9.13 -4.60 -10.60
CA LEU A 29 -9.40 -4.63 -9.16
C LEU A 29 -9.78 -3.22 -8.68
N PRO A 30 -11.04 -3.01 -8.30
CA PRO A 30 -11.49 -1.82 -7.60
C PRO A 30 -10.78 -1.62 -6.26
N ILE A 31 -10.15 -0.46 -6.08
CA ILE A 31 -9.57 -0.03 -4.81
C ILE A 31 -10.09 1.36 -4.49
N LYS A 32 -10.50 1.56 -3.24
CA LYS A 32 -10.85 2.87 -2.68
C LYS A 32 -9.84 3.23 -1.62
N VAL A 33 -9.16 4.37 -1.80
CA VAL A 33 -8.18 4.90 -0.84
C VAL A 33 -8.66 6.24 -0.31
N THR A 34 -8.86 6.32 1.00
CA THR A 34 -9.32 7.53 1.68
C THR A 34 -8.44 7.87 2.87
N ASP A 35 -8.46 9.13 3.28
CA ASP A 35 -7.94 9.57 4.57
C ASP A 35 -8.91 9.26 5.71
N ARG A 36 -8.51 9.46 6.96
CA ARG A 36 -9.41 9.34 8.13
C ARG A 36 -10.65 10.23 8.03
N ASP A 37 -10.53 11.38 7.36
CA ASP A 37 -11.64 12.30 7.10
C ASP A 37 -12.52 11.87 5.90
N GLN A 38 -12.36 10.64 5.40
CA GLN A 38 -13.01 10.08 4.22
C GLN A 38 -12.75 10.85 2.91
N LYS A 39 -11.74 11.73 2.91
CA LYS A 39 -11.31 12.45 1.70
C LYS A 39 -10.46 11.54 0.80
N PRO A 40 -10.62 11.58 -0.53
CA PRO A 40 -9.80 10.79 -1.44
C PRO A 40 -8.33 11.21 -1.33
N VAL A 41 -7.43 10.22 -1.33
CA VAL A 41 -5.99 10.48 -1.29
C VAL A 41 -5.46 10.52 -2.72
N LEU A 42 -5.22 11.74 -3.18
CA LEU A 42 -4.73 12.10 -4.52
C LEU A 42 -3.24 11.75 -4.76
N GLU A 43 -2.79 11.62 -6.01
CA GLU A 43 -1.38 11.37 -6.38
C GLU A 43 -0.68 10.25 -5.58
N LEU A 44 -1.33 9.10 -5.48
CA LEU A 44 -0.85 7.99 -4.65
C LEU A 44 0.07 7.06 -5.44
N LYS A 45 1.26 6.74 -4.91
CA LYS A 45 2.12 5.69 -5.48
C LYS A 45 1.69 4.33 -4.93
N VAL A 46 1.41 3.39 -5.83
CA VAL A 46 1.02 2.01 -5.53
C VAL A 46 2.05 1.07 -6.14
N VAL A 47 2.59 0.19 -5.30
CA VAL A 47 3.47 -0.90 -5.72
C VAL A 47 2.73 -2.20 -5.53
N ILE A 48 2.72 -3.05 -6.55
CA ILE A 48 2.12 -4.38 -6.50
C ILE A 48 3.24 -5.40 -6.41
N SER A 49 3.17 -6.25 -5.41
CA SER A 49 4.14 -7.33 -5.20
C SER A 49 3.44 -8.68 -5.16
N ASP A 50 4.17 -9.72 -5.57
CA ASP A 50 3.74 -11.11 -5.42
C ASP A 50 3.80 -11.58 -3.97
N CYS A 51 3.44 -12.84 -3.72
CA CYS A 51 3.48 -13.44 -2.39
C CYS A 51 4.88 -13.52 -1.76
N THR A 52 5.94 -13.35 -2.55
CA THR A 52 7.34 -13.30 -2.10
C THR A 52 7.87 -11.86 -1.95
N HIS A 53 6.99 -10.86 -2.07
CA HIS A 53 7.33 -9.42 -2.08
C HIS A 53 8.21 -9.01 -3.27
N HIS A 54 8.20 -9.78 -4.35
CA HIS A 54 8.82 -9.35 -5.60
C HIS A 54 7.92 -8.33 -6.28
N VAL A 55 8.48 -7.18 -6.66
CA VAL A 55 7.74 -6.12 -7.34
C VAL A 55 7.32 -6.59 -8.72
N LEU A 56 6.01 -6.63 -8.95
CA LEU A 56 5.40 -6.96 -10.23
C LEU A 56 5.14 -5.72 -11.07
N ASP A 57 4.68 -4.65 -10.44
CA ASP A 57 4.33 -3.40 -11.11
C ASP A 57 4.35 -2.22 -10.14
N GLU A 58 4.57 -1.03 -10.67
CA GLU A 58 4.56 0.23 -9.94
C GLU A 58 3.80 1.29 -10.74
N MET A 59 2.83 1.94 -10.10
CA MET A 59 2.06 3.00 -10.73
C MET A 59 1.81 4.17 -9.79
N ILE A 60 1.71 5.35 -10.39
CA ILE A 60 1.18 6.55 -9.73
C ILE A 60 -0.28 6.69 -10.16
N LEU A 61 -1.16 6.74 -9.18
CA LEU A 61 -2.58 6.98 -9.37
C LEU A 61 -2.80 8.49 -9.57
N PRO A 62 -3.24 8.93 -10.77
CA PRO A 62 -3.60 10.34 -10.99
C PRO A 62 -4.82 10.73 -10.16
N ASP A 63 -5.06 12.03 -10.01
CA ASP A 63 -6.19 12.59 -9.25
C ASP A 63 -7.51 11.88 -9.53
N LEU A 64 -7.98 11.08 -8.55
CA LEU A 64 -9.27 10.43 -8.60
C LEU A 64 -10.24 11.25 -7.73
N GLU A 65 -10.83 12.29 -8.33
CA GLU A 65 -11.86 13.14 -7.71
C GLU A 65 -13.05 12.35 -7.14
N SER A 66 -13.31 11.14 -7.65
CA SER A 66 -14.42 10.27 -7.26
C SER A 66 -14.06 9.19 -6.22
N GLY A 67 -12.80 9.10 -5.77
CA GLY A 67 -12.38 8.14 -4.74
C GLY A 67 -12.55 6.67 -5.13
N ILE A 68 -12.62 6.34 -6.42
CA ILE A 68 -12.93 5.00 -6.93
C ILE A 68 -11.99 4.64 -8.10
N VAL A 69 -11.16 3.61 -7.86
CA VAL A 69 -10.83 2.51 -8.78
C VAL A 69 -9.96 2.85 -9.99
N LYS A 70 -8.65 2.67 -9.83
CA LYS A 70 -7.80 2.35 -10.97
C LYS A 70 -7.56 0.85 -11.03
N MET A 71 -7.66 0.35 -12.24
CA MET A 71 -7.59 -1.06 -12.61
C MET A 71 -6.15 -1.55 -12.44
N ILE A 72 -5.92 -2.42 -11.46
CA ILE A 72 -4.63 -3.10 -11.35
C ILE A 72 -4.64 -4.33 -12.27
N PRO A 73 -3.72 -4.46 -13.24
CA PRO A 73 -3.65 -5.66 -14.07
C PRO A 73 -3.08 -6.83 -13.25
N ILE A 74 -3.96 -7.65 -12.66
CA ILE A 74 -3.57 -8.88 -12.00
C ILE A 74 -3.68 -10.04 -13.00
N ASN A 75 -2.55 -10.53 -13.48
CA ASN A 75 -2.52 -11.58 -14.51
C ASN A 75 -2.87 -12.97 -13.95
N ASN A 76 -2.56 -13.24 -12.69
CA ASN A 76 -2.69 -14.57 -12.06
C ASN A 76 -3.64 -14.58 -10.86
N PHE A 77 -4.31 -15.71 -10.61
CA PHE A 77 -4.96 -15.93 -9.33
C PHE A 77 -3.91 -16.13 -8.24
N GLY A 78 -4.15 -15.62 -7.04
CA GLY A 78 -3.20 -15.75 -5.95
C GLY A 78 -3.22 -14.59 -4.96
N LYS A 79 -2.24 -14.60 -4.06
CA LYS A 79 -2.03 -13.56 -3.07
C LYS A 79 -1.07 -12.50 -3.59
N PHE A 80 -1.44 -11.25 -3.39
CA PHE A 80 -0.67 -10.07 -3.78
C PHE A 80 -0.62 -9.09 -2.62
N TYR A 81 0.46 -8.32 -2.57
CA TYR A 81 0.62 -7.23 -1.62
C TYR A 81 0.58 -5.91 -2.37
N LEU A 82 -0.29 -5.00 -1.93
CA LEU A 82 -0.35 -3.63 -2.43
C LEU A 82 0.24 -2.69 -1.40
N THR A 83 1.34 -2.04 -1.76
CA THR A 83 1.98 -1.03 -0.93
C THR A 83 1.60 0.36 -1.43
N PHE A 84 0.90 1.12 -0.59
CA PHE A 84 0.45 2.48 -0.85
C PHE A 84 1.39 3.48 -0.18
N SER A 85 1.88 4.46 -0.92
CA SER A 85 2.83 5.46 -0.42
C SER A 85 2.51 6.85 -0.95
N LYS A 86 2.51 7.84 -0.04
CA LYS A 86 2.36 9.26 -0.36
C LYS A 86 3.13 10.12 0.63
N LYS A 87 3.68 11.24 0.16
CA LYS A 87 4.32 12.24 1.03
C LYS A 87 3.29 12.80 2.04
N GLY A 88 3.68 12.91 3.31
CA GLY A 88 2.78 13.33 4.40
C GLY A 88 1.87 12.23 4.94
N TYR A 89 1.92 11.02 4.38
CA TYR A 89 1.19 9.84 4.86
C TYR A 89 2.13 8.71 5.26
N LYS A 90 1.68 7.84 6.16
CA LYS A 90 2.36 6.59 6.46
C LYS A 90 2.19 5.64 5.27
N THR A 91 3.27 4.93 4.93
CA THR A 91 3.19 3.84 3.96
C THR A 91 2.36 2.72 4.56
N GLN A 92 1.46 2.17 3.77
CA GLN A 92 0.55 1.11 4.20
C GLN A 92 0.57 -0.03 3.20
N GLU A 93 0.59 -1.25 3.70
CA GLU A 93 0.54 -2.46 2.89
C GLU A 93 -0.75 -3.21 3.15
N VAL A 94 -1.34 -3.76 2.09
CA VAL A 94 -2.60 -4.50 2.14
C VAL A 94 -2.43 -5.80 1.37
N GLU A 95 -2.70 -6.92 2.04
CA GLU A 95 -2.78 -8.24 1.39
C GLU A 95 -4.13 -8.37 0.68
N ILE A 96 -4.08 -8.89 -0.55
CA ILE A 96 -5.25 -9.13 -1.38
C ILE A 96 -5.14 -10.53 -1.94
N GLU A 97 -6.21 -11.31 -1.80
CA GLU A 97 -6.31 -12.62 -2.41
C GLU A 97 -7.26 -12.57 -3.60
N TYR A 98 -6.71 -12.71 -4.80
CA TYR A 98 -7.46 -12.73 -6.04
C TYR A 98 -7.84 -14.18 -6.36
N ARG A 99 -9.05 -14.62 -5.96
CA ARG A 99 -9.55 -16.00 -6.17
C ARG A 99 -10.49 -16.14 -7.36
N ASN A 100 -11.47 -15.24 -7.51
CA ASN A 100 -12.47 -15.31 -8.59
C ASN A 100 -13.16 -13.96 -8.78
N ARG A 101 -13.49 -13.56 -10.03
CA ARG A 101 -14.09 -12.26 -10.38
C ARG A 101 -15.32 -11.89 -9.53
N VAL A 102 -16.12 -12.87 -9.11
CA VAL A 102 -17.40 -12.67 -8.39
C VAL A 102 -17.23 -12.57 -6.86
N ALA A 103 -16.13 -13.09 -6.31
CA ALA A 103 -15.91 -13.19 -4.86
C ALA A 103 -14.81 -12.25 -4.34
N ASN A 104 -14.26 -11.39 -5.20
CA ASN A 104 -13.16 -10.52 -4.82
C ASN A 104 -13.64 -9.45 -3.85
N THR A 105 -13.00 -9.41 -2.68
CA THR A 105 -13.23 -8.35 -1.69
C THR A 105 -12.47 -7.12 -2.16
N PHE A 106 -13.20 -6.03 -2.42
CA PHE A 106 -12.58 -4.76 -2.77
C PHE A 106 -11.91 -4.17 -1.51
N PRO A 107 -10.58 -3.96 -1.51
CA PRO A 107 -9.91 -3.39 -0.36
C PRO A 107 -10.31 -1.92 -0.20
N TYR A 108 -10.80 -1.58 0.98
CA TYR A 108 -10.95 -0.20 1.43
C TYR A 108 -9.73 0.16 2.28
N VAL A 109 -8.94 1.12 1.81
CA VAL A 109 -7.67 1.50 2.45
C VAL A 109 -7.82 2.88 3.05
N THR A 110 -7.62 2.97 4.36
CA THR A 110 -7.62 4.25 5.08
C THR A 110 -6.18 4.63 5.42
N MET A 111 -5.63 5.61 4.71
CA MET A 111 -4.27 6.08 4.96
C MET A 111 -4.22 7.00 6.18
N GLU A 112 -3.15 6.87 6.97
CA GLU A 112 -2.89 7.75 8.09
C GLU A 112 -1.91 8.86 7.70
N LYS A 113 -2.22 10.11 8.03
CA LYS A 113 -1.24 11.20 7.95
C LYS A 113 -0.06 10.91 8.88
N LYS A 114 1.16 11.20 8.42
CA LYS A 114 2.34 11.22 9.27
C LYS A 114 2.17 12.37 10.26
N THR A 115 2.11 12.03 11.54
CA THR A 115 2.15 13.03 12.60
C THR A 115 3.60 13.47 12.77
N GLU A 116 3.94 14.63 12.22
CA GLU A 116 5.21 15.27 12.53
C GLU A 116 5.09 15.90 13.92
N ILE A 117 5.48 15.13 14.94
CA ILE A 117 5.58 15.67 16.29
C ILE A 117 6.73 16.68 16.28
N SER A 118 6.38 17.96 16.33
CA SER A 118 7.35 19.05 16.41
C SER A 118 8.20 18.90 17.67
N LEU A 119 9.45 18.44 17.49
CA LEU A 119 10.46 18.26 18.55
C LEU A 119 10.87 19.59 19.22
N TRP A 120 10.39 20.73 18.72
CA TRP A 120 10.64 22.06 19.26
C TRP A 120 10.10 22.25 20.69
N TRP A 121 9.00 21.58 21.04
CA TRP A 121 8.46 21.62 22.40
C TRP A 121 9.34 20.89 23.40
N ILE A 122 10.00 19.80 22.98
CA ILE A 122 10.93 19.02 23.79
C ILE A 122 12.22 19.83 24.04
N THR A 123 12.71 20.53 23.02
CA THR A 123 13.89 21.41 23.17
C THR A 123 13.61 22.57 24.12
N ILE A 124 12.44 23.20 24.06
CA ILE A 124 12.03 24.25 25.02
C ILE A 124 12.00 23.70 26.45
N LEU A 125 11.46 22.50 26.65
CA LEU A 125 11.33 21.87 27.96
C LEU A 125 12.71 21.51 28.56
N VAL A 126 13.64 21.02 27.74
CA VAL A 126 15.02 20.73 28.15
C VAL A 126 15.77 22.02 28.53
N VAL A 127 15.63 23.09 27.73
CA VAL A 127 16.25 24.39 28.01
C VAL A 127 15.71 24.99 29.32
N ALA A 128 14.40 24.91 29.56
CA ALA A 128 13.78 25.38 30.79
C ALA A 128 14.31 24.62 32.03
N LEU A 129 14.48 23.29 31.93
CA LEU A 129 15.07 22.47 32.98
C LEU A 129 16.53 22.86 33.26
N LEU A 130 17.34 23.07 32.22
CA LEU A 130 18.73 23.51 32.35
C LEU A 130 18.84 24.88 33.04
N ILE A 131 18.00 25.84 32.67
CA ILE A 131 17.94 27.16 33.33
C ILE A 131 17.59 26.99 34.82
N ARG A 132 16.62 26.13 35.14
CA ARG A 132 16.21 25.89 36.53
C ARG A 132 17.34 25.29 37.38
N ILE A 133 18.10 24.34 36.82
CA ILE A 133 19.26 23.72 37.47
C ILE A 133 20.37 24.75 37.68
N LEU A 134 20.67 25.58 36.66
CA LEU A 134 21.68 26.64 36.75
C LEU A 134 21.31 27.72 37.78
N CYS A 135 20.04 28.14 37.83
CA CYS A 135 19.57 29.08 38.85
C CYS A 135 19.70 28.51 40.27
N ARG A 136 19.35 27.23 40.45
CA ARG A 136 19.51 26.54 41.75
C ARG A 136 20.98 26.42 42.17
N SER A 137 21.86 26.10 41.24
CA SER A 137 23.31 26.03 41.46
C SER A 137 23.88 27.38 41.93
N ARG A 138 23.50 28.49 41.29
CA ARG A 138 23.98 29.83 41.68
C ARG A 138 23.44 30.27 43.05
N TYR A 139 22.20 29.94 43.36
CA TYR A 139 21.59 30.28 44.65
C TYR A 139 22.29 29.58 45.83
N VAL A 140 22.59 28.28 45.69
CA VAL A 140 23.34 27.52 46.71
C VAL A 140 24.75 28.08 46.91
N LYS A 141 25.43 28.48 45.82
CA LYS A 141 26.79 29.03 45.90
C LYS A 141 26.84 30.43 46.54
N SER A 142 25.79 31.25 46.38
CA SER A 142 25.68 32.57 47.02
C SER A 142 25.45 32.49 48.53
N ASN A 143 24.81 31.42 49.01
CA ASN A 143 24.43 31.27 50.43
C ASN A 143 25.53 30.62 51.29
N MET A 144 26.63 30.16 50.69
CA MET A 144 27.79 29.60 51.40
C MET A 144 28.94 30.60 51.57
N ASN A 145 28.80 31.81 51.00
CA ASN A 145 29.82 32.88 51.05
C ASN A 145 29.45 34.00 52.03
N HIS A 146 28.44 33.78 52.89
CA HIS A 146 27.98 34.72 53.91
C HIS A 146 28.05 34.08 55.28
#